data_AF-A0A3S3LYZ6-F1
#
_entry.id   AF-A0A3S3LYZ6-F1
#
_cell.length_a   1.000
_cell.length_b   1.000
_cell.length_c   1.000
_cell.angle_alpha   90.00
_cell.angle_beta   90.00
_cell.angle_gamma   90.00
#
_symmetry.space_group_name_H-M   'P 1'
#
loop_
_entity.id
_entity.type
_entity.pdbx_description
1 polymer ?
#
loop_
_entity_poly.entity_id
_entity_poly.type
_entity_poly.pdbx_seq_one_letter_code
_entity_poly.pdbx_strand_id
1 'polypeptide(L)'
;MAYTPKHGFLLLVAALSIAQLANAGDPDILSDFVLPGNVSTVDGNFFTFTGLRALIGAPDPTKLTVTKVSMAEFPALNGQSVSYAVLQYPAGTVNPPHTHPRSAEFLFLIDGTLEVGIVDTTNKLYTQTLQSGDLFVFPKGLVHYQYNTNSENLEVALSAFGSANAGTVSVPTIVFSTGIDDGILAKSFKTDVATIQKIKAETMAYTTQKHCFLLLVAALSIAQLATAGDPDILSDFVLPGNVSTVDGNFFTFTGLRALVGAPDPTKFTVTKVSMAEFPALNGQSVSYAVLQYPAGTVNPPHTHPRSAEFLFLIDGTLEVGIVDTTNKLYTQTLQSGDLFVFPKGLVHYQYNTDSENSAVALSAFGSANAGTVSVPSSVFTTGIDDDILAKSFKTDVVTIQKIKAAALSIAQLANAGDPDILSDFVLPGNVSTVDGNFFTFTGLRALIVAPDPTKLTVTKVSMAEFPALNGQSVSYAVLQYPAGTVNPPHTHPRSAEFLFLIDGTLEVGIVDTTNKLYTQTLQSGDLFVFPKGLVHYQYNTDSENLAVALSAFGSANAGTVSVPSSVFTTGIDDDILAKSFKTDVATIQKIKAGLAP
;
A
#
# COMPACT_ATOMS: atom_id res chain seq x y z
N MET A 1 35.30 44.32 52.56
CA MET A 1 34.54 44.74 51.35
C MET A 1 33.17 44.05 51.39
N ALA A 2 32.27 44.36 50.45
CA ALA A 2 30.82 44.11 50.59
C ALA A 2 30.39 42.62 50.56
N TYR A 3 29.10 42.39 50.86
CA TYR A 3 28.49 41.10 51.21
C TYR A 3 27.08 40.98 50.57
N THR A 4 26.62 39.75 50.27
CA THR A 4 25.24 39.38 49.82
C THR A 4 24.69 39.99 48.51
N PRO A 5 23.56 39.48 47.95
CA PRO A 5 22.93 38.13 48.01
C PRO A 5 22.86 37.51 46.57
N LYS A 6 22.15 36.43 46.20
CA LYS A 6 21.18 35.46 46.80
C LYS A 6 21.69 34.02 46.48
N HIS A 7 21.05 32.84 46.57
CA HIS A 7 19.69 32.28 46.75
C HIS A 7 18.66 32.40 45.60
N GLY A 8 18.28 31.24 45.01
CA GLY A 8 17.20 31.13 44.03
C GLY A 8 17.05 29.70 43.49
N PHE A 9 16.04 28.97 43.96
CA PHE A 9 15.70 27.60 43.55
C PHE A 9 14.34 27.64 42.85
N LEU A 10 14.26 27.30 41.56
CA LEU A 10 12.99 27.04 40.88
C LEU A 10 13.17 26.20 39.60
N LEU A 11 12.14 25.39 39.32
CA LEU A 11 11.93 24.70 38.04
C LEU A 11 11.51 25.72 36.96
N LEU A 12 11.72 25.41 35.68
CA LEU A 12 10.64 24.86 34.84
C LEU A 12 11.15 24.31 33.48
N VAL A 13 10.39 23.37 32.93
CA VAL A 13 10.54 22.81 31.59
C VAL A 13 10.26 23.87 30.51
N ALA A 14 11.08 23.87 29.45
CA ALA A 14 10.70 24.38 28.15
C ALA A 14 11.19 23.38 27.08
N ALA A 15 10.28 22.56 26.57
CA ALA A 15 10.60 21.63 25.49
C ALA A 15 10.56 22.36 24.14
N LEU A 16 11.62 22.24 23.34
CA LEU A 16 11.44 22.21 21.89
C LEU A 16 11.39 20.75 21.47
N SER A 17 10.18 20.20 21.50
CA SER A 17 9.85 19.02 20.72
C SER A 17 10.07 19.34 19.24
N ILE A 18 11.17 18.87 18.66
CA ILE A 18 11.23 18.63 17.21
C ILE A 18 10.34 17.41 16.96
N ALA A 19 9.02 17.64 17.04
CA ALA A 19 8.04 16.72 16.52
C ALA A 19 8.21 16.71 15.00
N GLN A 20 9.03 15.79 14.50
CA GLN A 20 8.95 15.37 13.10
C GLN A 20 7.62 14.62 12.92
N LEU A 21 6.53 15.41 12.89
CA LEU A 21 5.29 15.04 12.23
C LEU A 21 5.61 14.97 10.73
N ALA A 22 6.24 13.87 10.34
CA ALA A 22 6.30 13.42 8.96
C ALA A 22 4.87 13.03 8.57
N ASN A 23 4.04 14.03 8.28
CA ASN A 23 2.67 13.80 7.89
C ASN A 23 2.69 13.12 6.52
N ALA A 24 2.17 11.89 6.49
CA ALA A 24 2.44 10.92 5.43
C ALA A 24 1.24 10.74 4.48
N GLY A 25 0.23 11.59 4.57
CA GLY A 25 -0.72 11.83 3.47
C GLY A 25 -0.31 13.05 2.64
N ASP A 26 -1.21 13.52 1.78
CA ASP A 26 -1.31 14.97 1.57
C ASP A 26 -1.82 15.55 2.91
N PRO A 27 -1.08 16.47 3.55
CA PRO A 27 -1.47 16.98 4.85
C PRO A 27 -2.68 17.91 4.73
N ASP A 28 -3.69 17.75 5.60
CA ASP A 28 -4.52 18.88 6.01
C ASP A 28 -3.58 19.94 6.60
N ILE A 29 -3.24 20.95 5.80
CA ILE A 29 -2.25 21.95 6.19
C ILE A 29 -2.83 22.85 7.28
N LEU A 30 -2.25 22.77 8.47
CA LEU A 30 -2.63 23.56 9.65
C LEU A 30 -2.19 25.05 9.54
N SER A 31 -1.95 25.52 8.32
CA SER A 31 -1.42 26.82 7.92
C SER A 31 -1.70 27.02 6.43
N ASP A 32 -2.08 28.23 6.01
CA ASP A 32 -2.59 28.56 4.67
C ASP A 32 -1.78 28.02 3.47
N PHE A 33 -0.46 27.88 3.61
CA PHE A 33 0.45 27.29 2.61
C PHE A 33 1.77 26.84 3.25
N VAL A 34 2.45 25.86 2.66
CA VAL A 34 3.76 25.38 3.14
C VAL A 34 4.91 26.12 2.46
N LEU A 35 5.78 26.75 3.24
CA LEU A 35 6.98 27.41 2.71
C LEU A 35 8.20 26.46 2.70
N PRO A 36 8.89 26.32 1.55
CA PRO A 36 10.21 25.70 1.51
C PRO A 36 11.22 26.49 2.36
N GLY A 37 12.12 25.80 3.07
CA GLY A 37 13.06 26.42 4.02
C GLY A 37 14.09 27.40 3.43
N ASN A 38 14.14 27.55 2.10
CA ASN A 38 14.94 28.53 1.37
C ASN A 38 14.14 29.77 0.91
N VAL A 39 12.83 29.85 1.19
CA VAL A 39 11.97 30.99 0.85
C VAL A 39 11.84 31.91 2.07
N SER A 40 12.50 33.06 2.03
CA SER A 40 12.49 34.07 3.10
C SER A 40 11.51 35.22 2.89
N THR A 41 10.91 35.33 1.70
CA THR A 41 9.91 36.35 1.34
C THR A 41 8.81 35.71 0.50
N VAL A 42 7.56 35.99 0.84
CA VAL A 42 6.38 35.47 0.12
C VAL A 42 5.68 36.63 -0.59
N ASP A 43 5.46 36.49 -1.89
CA ASP A 43 4.74 37.45 -2.72
C ASP A 43 3.95 36.72 -3.82
N GLY A 44 3.36 37.48 -4.76
CA GLY A 44 2.63 36.91 -5.88
C GLY A 44 3.46 36.01 -6.81
N ASN A 45 4.79 36.13 -6.82
CA ASN A 45 5.66 35.27 -7.63
C ASN A 45 5.78 33.87 -7.01
N PHE A 46 5.72 33.73 -5.68
CA PHE A 46 5.70 32.41 -5.03
C PHE A 46 4.46 31.58 -5.46
N PHE A 47 3.30 32.23 -5.59
CA PHE A 47 2.05 31.60 -6.06
C PHE A 47 1.87 31.62 -7.58
N THR A 48 2.80 32.23 -8.33
CA THR A 48 2.80 32.21 -9.79
C THR A 48 3.89 31.26 -10.25
N PHE A 49 3.52 30.00 -10.55
CA PHE A 49 4.36 29.09 -11.31
C PHE A 49 4.89 29.81 -12.54
N THR A 50 6.03 29.41 -13.10
CA THR A 50 6.50 29.99 -14.36
C THR A 50 6.78 28.96 -15.46
N GLY A 51 6.02 27.86 -15.71
CA GLY A 51 6.36 26.73 -16.65
C GLY A 51 5.86 26.52 -18.12
N LEU A 52 4.71 27.06 -18.61
CA LEU A 52 4.10 26.77 -19.95
C LEU A 52 4.16 27.83 -21.11
N ARG A 53 4.80 29.01 -21.01
CA ARG A 53 4.75 30.18 -21.95
C ARG A 53 5.55 29.93 -23.21
N ALA A 54 6.71 29.30 -23.04
CA ALA A 54 7.56 28.78 -24.09
C ALA A 54 6.94 27.58 -24.83
N LEU A 55 5.68 27.23 -24.56
CA LEU A 55 4.84 26.37 -25.41
C LEU A 55 3.91 27.21 -26.31
N ILE A 56 3.53 28.43 -25.87
CA ILE A 56 2.60 29.31 -26.59
C ILE A 56 3.34 29.94 -27.79
N GLY A 57 2.98 29.54 -29.01
CA GLY A 57 3.65 29.97 -30.23
C GLY A 57 5.03 29.34 -30.45
N ALA A 58 5.35 28.26 -29.73
CA ALA A 58 6.49 27.42 -30.05
C ALA A 58 6.23 26.62 -31.34
N PRO A 59 7.29 26.21 -32.08
CA PRO A 59 7.14 25.23 -33.15
C PRO A 59 6.65 23.89 -32.60
N ASP A 60 5.82 23.18 -33.37
CA ASP A 60 5.30 21.87 -33.00
C ASP A 60 6.47 20.88 -32.71
N PRO A 61 6.41 20.12 -31.60
CA PRO A 61 7.45 19.16 -31.30
C PRO A 61 7.42 18.00 -32.31
N THR A 62 8.55 17.32 -32.50
CA THR A 62 8.65 16.14 -33.39
C THR A 62 8.44 14.80 -32.67
N LYS A 63 8.18 14.85 -31.37
CA LYS A 63 7.98 13.71 -30.46
C LYS A 63 7.01 14.11 -29.34
N LEU A 64 6.34 13.13 -28.72
CA LEU A 64 5.55 13.36 -27.51
C LEU A 64 6.36 14.17 -26.49
N THR A 65 5.78 15.28 -26.04
CA THR A 65 6.38 16.20 -25.08
C THR A 65 5.43 16.41 -23.92
N VAL A 66 5.91 16.17 -22.70
CA VAL A 66 5.15 16.28 -21.44
C VAL A 66 5.83 17.33 -20.56
N THR A 67 5.20 18.48 -20.40
CA THR A 67 5.71 19.59 -19.58
C THR A 67 5.01 19.57 -18.21
N LYS A 68 5.72 19.07 -17.19
CA LYS A 68 5.18 18.87 -15.84
C LYS A 68 5.15 20.14 -14.99
N VAL A 69 4.21 20.14 -14.05
CA VAL A 69 3.95 21.18 -13.03
C VAL A 69 3.63 20.47 -11.71
N SER A 70 4.61 19.75 -11.17
CA SER A 70 4.55 19.11 -9.85
C SER A 70 5.16 20.00 -8.77
N MET A 71 5.14 19.57 -7.51
CA MET A 71 5.84 20.25 -6.41
C MET A 71 7.36 20.43 -6.66
N ALA A 72 7.97 19.67 -7.56
CA ALA A 72 9.38 19.83 -7.94
C ALA A 72 9.61 21.04 -8.86
N GLU A 73 8.70 21.31 -9.81
CA GLU A 73 8.77 22.49 -10.68
C GLU A 73 8.08 23.71 -10.06
N PHE A 74 7.12 23.50 -9.15
CA PHE A 74 6.31 24.55 -8.51
C PHE A 74 6.08 24.26 -7.02
N PRO A 75 7.01 24.67 -6.12
CA PRO A 75 6.96 24.31 -4.70
C PRO A 75 5.72 24.77 -3.92
N ALA A 76 4.98 25.77 -4.42
CA ALA A 76 3.74 26.22 -3.79
C ALA A 76 2.58 25.20 -3.88
N LEU A 77 2.73 24.13 -4.66
CA LEU A 77 1.78 23.00 -4.68
C LEU A 77 1.88 22.08 -3.45
N ASN A 78 2.87 22.28 -2.58
CA ASN A 78 3.09 21.44 -1.41
C ASN A 78 1.93 21.57 -0.41
N GLY A 79 1.23 20.47 -0.13
CA GLY A 79 0.01 20.45 0.68
C GLY A 79 -1.21 21.09 0.01
N GLN A 80 -1.28 21.07 -1.33
CA GLN A 80 -2.42 21.58 -2.12
C GLN A 80 -3.14 20.48 -2.92
N SER A 81 -2.76 19.19 -2.73
CA SER A 81 -3.30 18.03 -3.47
C SER A 81 -3.42 18.20 -5.00
N VAL A 82 -2.63 19.04 -5.66
CA VAL A 82 -2.77 19.30 -7.11
C VAL A 82 -1.43 19.44 -7.83
N SER A 83 -1.35 18.86 -9.04
CA SER A 83 -0.29 19.11 -10.03
C SER A 83 -0.86 19.07 -11.43
N TYR A 84 -0.10 19.55 -12.43
CA TYR A 84 -0.53 19.57 -13.84
C TYR A 84 0.55 19.02 -14.78
N ALA A 85 0.16 18.70 -16.01
CA ALA A 85 1.09 18.56 -17.13
C ALA A 85 0.43 19.02 -18.44
N VAL A 86 1.18 19.68 -19.32
CA VAL A 86 0.75 19.87 -20.73
C VAL A 86 1.38 18.78 -21.57
N LEU A 87 0.56 18.09 -22.36
CA LEU A 87 0.97 17.01 -23.25
C LEU A 87 0.73 17.42 -24.69
N GLN A 88 1.80 17.39 -25.49
CA GLN A 88 1.80 17.68 -26.92
C GLN A 88 2.11 16.37 -27.65
N TYR A 89 1.17 15.90 -28.47
CA TYR A 89 1.22 14.61 -29.18
C TYR A 89 1.31 14.86 -30.71
N PRO A 90 2.52 14.89 -31.29
CA PRO A 90 2.67 14.95 -32.74
C PRO A 90 2.06 13.72 -33.44
N ALA A 91 1.81 13.84 -34.75
CA ALA A 91 1.23 12.81 -35.60
C ALA A 91 1.71 11.38 -35.26
N GLY A 92 0.76 10.48 -35.02
CA GLY A 92 1.03 9.06 -34.77
C GLY A 92 1.77 8.72 -33.47
N THR A 93 2.01 9.68 -32.56
CA THR A 93 2.71 9.44 -31.29
C THR A 93 1.80 8.93 -30.17
N VAL A 94 2.38 8.17 -29.24
CA VAL A 94 1.69 7.54 -28.10
C VAL A 94 2.35 7.94 -26.79
N ASN A 95 1.55 8.26 -25.76
CA ASN A 95 1.97 8.16 -24.37
C ASN A 95 1.69 6.70 -23.93
N PRO A 96 2.74 5.87 -23.75
CA PRO A 96 2.59 4.42 -23.63
C PRO A 96 1.79 4.03 -22.38
N PRO A 97 1.31 2.76 -22.28
CA PRO A 97 0.69 2.25 -21.07
C PRO A 97 1.48 2.60 -19.81
N HIS A 98 0.83 3.34 -18.90
CA HIS A 98 1.43 3.86 -17.67
C HIS A 98 0.42 3.94 -16.52
N THR A 99 0.90 4.21 -15.31
CA THR A 99 0.07 4.48 -14.13
C THR A 99 0.54 5.73 -13.38
N HIS A 100 -0.37 6.32 -12.60
CA HIS A 100 -0.07 7.32 -11.59
C HIS A 100 -0.31 6.71 -10.20
N PRO A 101 0.74 6.31 -9.46
CA PRO A 101 0.58 5.55 -8.20
C PRO A 101 0.00 6.39 -7.06
N ARG A 102 0.11 7.72 -7.11
CA ARG A 102 -0.34 8.66 -6.07
C ARG A 102 -1.51 9.54 -6.49
N SER A 103 -2.11 9.35 -7.66
CA SER A 103 -3.21 10.20 -8.10
C SER A 103 -4.05 9.64 -9.25
N ALA A 104 -5.27 10.16 -9.39
CA ALA A 104 -6.05 10.07 -10.62
C ALA A 104 -5.66 11.22 -11.57
N GLU A 105 -5.72 10.97 -12.88
CA GLU A 105 -5.51 11.99 -13.91
C GLU A 105 -6.87 12.47 -14.45
N PHE A 106 -7.04 13.79 -14.57
CA PHE A 106 -8.10 14.44 -15.35
C PHE A 106 -7.47 15.09 -16.57
N LEU A 107 -7.74 14.54 -17.75
CA LEU A 107 -7.22 15.00 -19.03
C LEU A 107 -8.28 15.84 -19.75
N PHE A 108 -7.94 17.10 -20.05
CA PHE A 108 -8.71 17.98 -20.92
C PHE A 108 -8.03 18.06 -22.30
N LEU A 109 -8.74 17.68 -23.36
CA LEU A 109 -8.21 17.85 -24.72
C LEU A 109 -8.42 19.30 -25.16
N ILE A 110 -7.33 20.04 -25.38
CA ILE A 110 -7.37 21.45 -25.78
C ILE A 110 -7.63 21.58 -27.27
N ASP A 111 -6.95 20.78 -28.10
CA ASP A 111 -7.08 20.85 -29.56
C ASP A 111 -7.03 19.48 -30.24
N GLY A 112 -7.72 19.42 -31.38
CA GLY A 112 -7.94 18.30 -32.29
C GLY A 112 -8.64 17.05 -31.72
N THR A 113 -7.98 15.90 -31.78
CA THR A 113 -8.60 14.57 -31.56
C THR A 113 -7.59 13.54 -31.03
N LEU A 114 -7.93 12.88 -29.92
CA LEU A 114 -7.02 11.97 -29.21
C LEU A 114 -7.74 10.67 -28.80
N GLU A 115 -7.18 9.51 -29.13
CA GLU A 115 -7.66 8.25 -28.56
C GLU A 115 -7.09 8.07 -27.15
N VAL A 116 -7.95 7.68 -26.20
CA VAL A 116 -7.56 7.34 -24.84
C VAL A 116 -8.10 5.98 -24.47
N GLY A 117 -7.35 5.24 -23.65
CA GLY A 117 -7.79 3.94 -23.15
C GLY A 117 -7.34 3.70 -21.72
N ILE A 118 -8.19 2.99 -20.96
CA ILE A 118 -7.95 2.61 -19.57
C ILE A 118 -8.35 1.16 -19.32
N VAL A 119 -7.55 0.46 -18.52
CA VAL A 119 -7.76 -0.93 -18.12
C VAL A 119 -8.05 -1.00 -16.63
N ASP A 120 -9.22 -1.53 -16.27
CA ASP A 120 -9.58 -1.78 -14.87
C ASP A 120 -8.91 -3.05 -14.29
N THR A 121 -9.07 -3.29 -12.99
CA THR A 121 -8.51 -4.47 -12.30
C THR A 121 -9.02 -5.82 -12.85
N THR A 122 -10.08 -5.83 -13.66
CA THR A 122 -10.60 -7.01 -14.35
C THR A 122 -9.95 -7.26 -15.72
N ASN A 123 -8.90 -6.51 -16.07
CA ASN A 123 -8.33 -6.47 -17.42
C ASN A 123 -9.38 -6.09 -18.49
N LYS A 124 -10.44 -5.37 -18.11
CA LYS A 124 -11.39 -4.82 -19.07
C LYS A 124 -10.90 -3.45 -19.53
N LEU A 125 -10.69 -3.33 -20.84
CA LEU A 125 -10.39 -2.08 -21.51
C LEU A 125 -11.66 -1.26 -21.75
N TYR A 126 -11.55 0.04 -21.57
CA TYR A 126 -12.49 1.06 -22.01
C TYR A 126 -11.69 2.04 -22.88
N THR A 127 -12.16 2.33 -24.09
CA THR A 127 -11.55 3.33 -24.98
C THR A 127 -12.55 4.42 -25.33
N GLN A 128 -12.03 5.61 -25.65
CA GLN A 128 -12.80 6.73 -26.18
C GLN A 128 -11.92 7.54 -27.14
N THR A 129 -12.51 8.05 -28.22
CA THR A 129 -11.90 9.10 -29.04
C THR A 129 -12.41 10.45 -28.55
N LEU A 130 -11.53 11.29 -28.01
CA LEU A 130 -11.83 12.63 -27.50
C LEU A 130 -11.76 13.67 -28.62
N GLN A 131 -12.53 14.75 -28.50
CA GLN A 131 -12.49 15.95 -29.34
C GLN A 131 -12.11 17.20 -28.52
N SER A 132 -11.70 18.30 -29.16
CA SER A 132 -11.39 19.57 -28.48
C SER A 132 -12.52 20.00 -27.54
N GLY A 133 -12.21 20.12 -26.24
CA GLY A 133 -13.17 20.44 -25.18
C GLY A 133 -13.63 19.24 -24.33
N ASP A 134 -13.32 18.01 -24.72
CA ASP A 134 -13.67 16.82 -23.93
C ASP A 134 -12.79 16.68 -22.67
N LEU A 135 -13.38 16.05 -21.65
CA LEU A 135 -12.72 15.64 -20.41
C LEU A 135 -12.75 14.11 -20.29
N PHE A 136 -11.61 13.51 -19.96
CA PHE A 136 -11.52 12.11 -19.57
C PHE A 136 -10.86 11.99 -18.19
N VAL A 137 -11.27 10.98 -17.41
CA VAL A 137 -10.70 10.70 -16.09
C VAL A 137 -10.07 9.31 -16.07
N PHE A 138 -8.83 9.23 -15.60
CA PHE A 138 -8.13 7.97 -15.35
C PHE A 138 -8.01 7.76 -13.84
N PRO A 139 -8.88 6.92 -13.23
CA PRO A 139 -8.76 6.54 -11.83
C PRO A 139 -7.37 6.06 -11.44
N LYS A 140 -6.99 6.45 -10.22
CA LYS A 140 -5.65 6.27 -9.65
C LYS A 140 -5.12 4.84 -9.77
N GLY A 141 -3.84 4.73 -10.15
CA GLY A 141 -3.10 3.48 -10.19
C GLY A 141 -3.51 2.48 -11.27
N LEU A 142 -4.54 2.75 -12.07
CA LEU A 142 -4.93 1.92 -13.21
C LEU A 142 -4.02 2.16 -14.42
N VAL A 143 -3.88 1.15 -15.29
CA VAL A 143 -3.09 1.23 -16.52
C VAL A 143 -3.88 1.95 -17.59
N HIS A 144 -3.30 3.00 -18.17
CA HIS A 144 -3.91 3.81 -19.21
C HIS A 144 -2.89 4.29 -20.25
N TYR A 145 -3.38 4.70 -21.41
CA TYR A 145 -2.59 5.27 -22.51
C TYR A 145 -3.36 6.40 -23.18
N GLN A 146 -2.63 7.25 -23.90
CA GLN A 146 -3.20 8.21 -24.83
C GLN A 146 -2.44 8.15 -26.16
N TYR A 147 -3.16 8.21 -27.28
CA TYR A 147 -2.63 7.97 -28.62
C TYR A 147 -3.18 9.00 -29.62
N ASN A 148 -2.27 9.71 -30.29
CA ASN A 148 -2.62 10.50 -31.45
C ASN A 148 -2.78 9.56 -32.67
N THR A 149 -4.03 9.35 -33.09
CA THR A 149 -4.42 8.57 -34.28
C THR A 149 -4.24 9.34 -35.59
N ASN A 150 -4.04 10.66 -35.54
CA ASN A 150 -3.85 11.55 -36.67
C ASN A 150 -2.48 11.32 -37.34
N SER A 151 -2.45 11.39 -38.66
CA SER A 151 -1.23 11.23 -39.48
C SER A 151 -0.51 12.54 -39.77
N GLU A 152 -1.11 13.70 -39.47
CA GLU A 152 -0.57 15.02 -39.87
C GLU A 152 -0.52 16.03 -38.72
N ASN A 153 -1.55 16.11 -37.86
CA ASN A 153 -1.63 17.19 -36.87
C ASN A 153 -0.91 16.89 -35.54
N LEU A 154 -0.57 17.98 -34.84
CA LEU A 154 -0.28 18.00 -33.41
C LEU A 154 -1.60 18.04 -32.62
N GLU A 155 -1.76 17.14 -31.65
CA GLU A 155 -2.87 17.15 -30.69
C GLU A 155 -2.34 17.66 -29.33
N VAL A 156 -3.11 18.47 -28.59
CA VAL A 156 -2.65 19.12 -27.35
C VAL A 156 -3.65 18.95 -26.22
N ALA A 157 -3.18 18.49 -25.05
CA ALA A 157 -4.00 18.28 -23.86
C ALA A 157 -3.37 18.84 -22.59
N LEU A 158 -4.21 19.11 -21.58
CA LEU A 158 -3.82 19.49 -20.23
C LEU A 158 -4.31 18.43 -19.25
N SER A 159 -3.38 17.77 -18.57
CA SER A 159 -3.66 16.91 -17.42
C SER A 159 -3.63 17.70 -16.13
N ALA A 160 -4.57 17.41 -15.24
CA ALA A 160 -4.55 17.78 -13.83
C ALA A 160 -4.57 16.50 -12.98
N PHE A 161 -3.82 16.48 -11.88
CA PHE A 161 -3.74 15.35 -10.97
C PHE A 161 -4.14 15.78 -9.56
N GLY A 162 -4.97 14.99 -8.88
CA GLY A 162 -5.29 15.16 -7.45
C GLY A 162 -4.14 14.76 -6.52
N SER A 163 -2.92 15.24 -6.77
CA SER A 163 -1.75 15.12 -5.89
C SER A 163 -0.66 16.11 -6.35
N ALA A 164 0.07 16.71 -5.40
CA ALA A 164 1.22 17.56 -5.69
C ALA A 164 2.40 16.79 -6.34
N ASN A 165 2.43 15.46 -6.19
CA ASN A 165 3.37 14.55 -6.86
C ASN A 165 2.66 13.23 -7.20
N ALA A 166 1.93 13.19 -8.31
CA ALA A 166 1.21 11.98 -8.76
C ALA A 166 2.09 10.74 -9.01
N GLY A 167 3.42 10.91 -9.13
CA GLY A 167 4.32 9.90 -9.70
C GLY A 167 4.05 9.68 -11.19
N THR A 168 4.81 8.80 -11.85
CA THR A 168 4.49 8.27 -13.19
C THR A 168 5.25 6.97 -13.39
N VAL A 169 4.56 5.87 -13.69
CA VAL A 169 5.17 4.55 -13.93
C VAL A 169 4.89 4.15 -15.37
N SER A 170 5.87 4.33 -16.27
CA SER A 170 5.81 3.86 -17.66
C SER A 170 5.98 2.34 -17.70
N VAL A 171 5.00 1.58 -18.17
CA VAL A 171 5.07 0.10 -18.18
C VAL A 171 6.23 -0.42 -19.04
N PRO A 172 6.48 0.06 -20.28
CA PRO A 172 7.65 -0.36 -21.05
C PRO A 172 8.98 -0.10 -20.32
N THR A 173 9.08 1.03 -19.61
CA THR A 173 10.30 1.41 -18.90
C THR A 173 10.49 0.56 -17.63
N ILE A 174 9.48 0.48 -16.77
CA ILE A 174 9.56 -0.18 -15.46
C ILE A 174 9.77 -1.70 -15.57
N VAL A 175 9.31 -2.33 -16.66
CA VAL A 175 9.46 -3.77 -16.92
C VAL A 175 10.70 -4.10 -17.75
N PHE A 176 10.95 -3.38 -18.84
CA PHE A 176 11.97 -3.77 -19.84
C PHE A 176 13.24 -2.89 -19.84
N SER A 177 13.25 -1.75 -19.14
CA SER A 177 14.45 -0.90 -18.97
C SER A 177 15.09 -1.01 -17.58
N THR A 178 14.65 -2.00 -16.79
CA THR A 178 15.08 -2.24 -15.40
C THR A 178 15.91 -3.53 -15.30
N GLY A 179 16.54 -3.73 -14.14
CA GLY A 179 17.39 -4.89 -13.87
C GLY A 179 16.66 -6.22 -13.62
N ILE A 180 15.35 -6.31 -13.89
CA ILE A 180 14.59 -7.55 -13.66
C ILE A 180 15.09 -8.63 -14.62
N ASP A 181 15.37 -9.84 -14.10
CA ASP A 181 15.92 -10.95 -14.87
C ASP A 181 15.06 -11.32 -16.09
N ASP A 182 15.74 -11.68 -17.19
CA ASP A 182 15.08 -12.05 -18.44
C ASP A 182 14.27 -13.35 -18.32
N GLY A 183 14.67 -14.28 -17.46
CA GLY A 183 13.95 -15.52 -17.15
C GLY A 183 12.69 -15.28 -16.32
N ILE A 184 12.76 -14.41 -15.31
CA ILE A 184 11.59 -13.95 -14.53
C ILE A 184 10.58 -13.26 -15.45
N LEU A 185 11.04 -12.37 -16.33
CA LEU A 185 10.20 -11.72 -17.34
C LEU A 185 9.65 -12.72 -18.36
N ALA A 186 10.46 -13.64 -18.88
CA ALA A 186 10.01 -14.67 -19.82
C ALA A 186 8.88 -15.53 -19.24
N LYS A 187 9.03 -15.99 -17.99
CA LYS A 187 7.96 -16.70 -17.26
C LYS A 187 6.71 -15.83 -17.07
N SER A 188 6.89 -14.57 -16.66
CA SER A 188 5.80 -13.63 -16.37
C SER A 188 4.95 -13.28 -17.59
N PHE A 189 5.59 -13.07 -18.74
CA PHE A 189 4.95 -12.81 -20.03
C PHE A 189 4.69 -14.10 -20.84
N LYS A 190 4.91 -15.27 -20.23
CA LYS A 190 4.74 -16.63 -20.81
C LYS A 190 5.46 -16.84 -22.15
N THR A 191 6.54 -16.11 -22.39
CA THR A 191 7.32 -16.07 -23.64
C THR A 191 8.74 -16.60 -23.43
N ASP A 192 9.62 -16.47 -24.41
CA ASP A 192 11.04 -16.85 -24.29
C ASP A 192 11.96 -15.66 -24.03
N VAL A 193 13.13 -15.95 -23.46
CA VAL A 193 14.18 -14.96 -23.12
C VAL A 193 14.62 -14.15 -24.34
N ALA A 194 14.68 -14.75 -25.53
CA ALA A 194 15.05 -14.04 -26.76
C ALA A 194 14.02 -12.94 -27.13
N THR A 195 12.73 -13.19 -26.85
CA THR A 195 11.66 -12.20 -27.02
C THR A 195 11.80 -11.05 -26.03
N ILE A 196 12.11 -11.35 -24.76
CA ILE A 196 12.38 -10.32 -23.74
C ILE A 196 13.60 -9.47 -24.16
N GLN A 197 14.70 -10.11 -24.54
CA GLN A 197 15.94 -9.44 -24.93
C GLN A 197 15.79 -8.55 -26.15
N LYS A 198 14.95 -8.94 -27.12
CA LYS A 198 14.57 -8.09 -28.25
C LYS A 198 13.93 -6.77 -27.77
N ILE A 199 12.87 -6.87 -26.95
CA ILE A 199 12.15 -5.69 -26.42
C ILE A 199 13.10 -4.81 -25.60
N LYS A 200 13.98 -5.41 -24.76
CA LYS A 200 14.99 -4.66 -24.00
C LYS A 200 15.96 -3.91 -24.91
N ALA A 201 16.51 -4.57 -25.94
CA ALA A 201 17.45 -3.95 -26.89
C ALA A 201 16.81 -2.78 -27.67
N GLU A 202 15.59 -2.99 -28.18
CA GLU A 202 14.82 -1.99 -28.92
C GLU A 202 14.41 -0.80 -28.03
N THR A 203 14.14 -1.05 -26.74
CA THR A 203 13.83 0.01 -25.77
C THR A 203 15.06 0.84 -25.40
N MET A 204 16.20 0.20 -25.16
CA MET A 204 17.44 0.78 -24.62
C MET A 204 18.23 1.63 -25.62
N ALA A 205 18.11 1.39 -26.93
CA ALA A 205 18.83 2.12 -27.98
C ALA A 205 18.51 3.63 -28.09
N TYR A 206 17.67 4.17 -27.20
CA TYR A 206 17.06 5.50 -27.31
C TYR A 206 17.50 6.49 -26.20
N THR A 207 18.09 6.01 -25.10
CA THR A 207 18.14 6.74 -23.83
C THR A 207 19.25 7.81 -23.75
N THR A 208 20.25 7.75 -24.63
CA THR A 208 21.53 8.45 -24.51
C THR A 208 21.54 9.96 -24.87
N GLN A 209 20.37 10.63 -25.00
CA GLN A 209 20.30 12.00 -25.54
C GLN A 209 19.14 12.86 -25.00
N LYS A 210 19.35 13.65 -23.93
CA LYS A 210 18.49 14.79 -23.49
C LYS A 210 19.09 15.54 -22.29
N HIS A 211 18.81 16.85 -22.14
CA HIS A 211 18.73 17.68 -20.91
C HIS A 211 18.22 19.13 -21.24
N CYS A 212 17.57 19.84 -20.29
CA CYS A 212 17.22 21.30 -20.22
C CYS A 212 15.90 21.91 -20.84
N PHE A 213 14.80 22.08 -20.03
CA PHE A 213 13.89 23.27 -19.74
C PHE A 213 13.22 24.17 -20.86
N LEU A 214 12.21 25.09 -20.66
CA LEU A 214 10.91 25.23 -19.90
C LEU A 214 10.30 26.70 -20.04
N LEU A 215 9.08 27.02 -19.52
CA LEU A 215 8.60 28.31 -18.82
C LEU A 215 7.31 29.18 -19.27
N LEU A 216 6.24 29.34 -18.40
CA LEU A 216 4.87 30.04 -18.02
C LEU A 216 3.36 30.06 -18.64
N VAL A 217 2.29 29.59 -17.93
CA VAL A 217 0.76 29.92 -17.91
C VAL A 217 -0.30 29.11 -18.73
N ALA A 218 -1.61 28.97 -18.36
CA ALA A 218 -2.40 28.77 -17.09
C ALA A 218 -3.95 28.77 -17.35
N ALA A 219 -4.81 28.39 -16.37
CA ALA A 219 -6.23 28.00 -16.56
C ALA A 219 -7.27 28.59 -15.55
N LEU A 220 -8.53 28.09 -15.56
CA LEU A 220 -9.62 28.37 -14.59
C LEU A 220 -10.59 27.16 -14.46
N SER A 221 -11.48 27.13 -13.46
CA SER A 221 -11.82 25.88 -12.73
C SER A 221 -13.26 25.71 -12.23
N ILE A 222 -13.70 24.45 -12.04
CA ILE A 222 -14.64 24.02 -10.98
C ILE A 222 -14.11 22.71 -10.39
N ALA A 223 -14.22 22.51 -9.06
CA ALA A 223 -13.82 21.26 -8.39
C ALA A 223 -14.96 20.68 -7.54
N GLN A 224 -15.00 19.35 -7.43
CA GLN A 224 -15.67 18.63 -6.35
C GLN A 224 -14.61 17.88 -5.55
N LEU A 225 -14.67 17.98 -4.22
CA LEU A 225 -13.73 17.29 -3.33
C LEU A 225 -14.06 15.80 -3.29
N ALA A 226 -13.15 14.97 -3.82
CA ALA A 226 -13.23 13.52 -3.75
C ALA A 226 -12.19 13.00 -2.74
N THR A 227 -12.58 12.89 -1.46
CA THR A 227 -11.74 12.30 -0.41
C THR A 227 -11.61 10.80 -0.61
N ALA A 228 -10.44 10.34 -1.06
CA ALA A 228 -10.16 8.92 -1.28
C ALA A 228 -9.52 8.28 -0.03
N GLY A 229 -10.38 7.66 0.78
CA GLY A 229 -10.02 6.79 1.90
C GLY A 229 -11.17 5.80 2.13
N ASP A 230 -10.95 4.75 2.93
CA ASP A 230 -12.08 4.05 3.55
C ASP A 230 -12.76 5.05 4.51
N PRO A 231 -14.08 5.30 4.41
CA PRO A 231 -14.75 6.22 5.31
C PRO A 231 -14.76 5.66 6.73
N ASP A 232 -14.42 6.49 7.73
CA ASP A 232 -14.56 6.12 9.13
C ASP A 232 -16.00 5.68 9.41
N ILE A 233 -16.17 4.40 9.73
CA ILE A 233 -17.49 3.79 9.83
C ILE A 233 -18.25 4.33 11.05
N LEU A 234 -19.48 4.77 10.82
CA LEU A 234 -20.34 5.38 11.86
C LEU A 234 -21.01 4.33 12.77
N SER A 235 -20.54 3.09 12.73
CA SER A 235 -21.00 1.94 13.51
C SER A 235 -19.83 0.97 13.73
N ASP A 236 -19.88 0.24 14.84
CA ASP A 236 -18.85 -0.70 15.31
C ASP A 236 -18.32 -1.67 14.24
N PHE A 237 -19.19 -2.06 13.30
CA PHE A 237 -18.89 -2.83 12.09
C PHE A 237 -19.98 -2.56 11.05
N VAL A 238 -19.73 -2.92 9.78
CA VAL A 238 -20.72 -2.78 8.69
C VAL A 238 -21.36 -4.13 8.39
N LEU A 239 -22.69 -4.22 8.50
CA LEU A 239 -23.43 -5.42 8.18
C LEU A 239 -23.85 -5.48 6.71
N PRO A 240 -23.59 -6.60 5.99
CA PRO A 240 -24.21 -6.88 4.71
C PRO A 240 -25.74 -6.93 4.83
N GLY A 241 -26.47 -6.42 3.85
CA GLY A 241 -27.94 -6.29 3.90
C GLY A 241 -28.73 -7.61 4.00
N ASN A 242 -28.06 -8.77 3.91
CA ASN A 242 -28.62 -10.10 4.12
C ASN A 242 -28.33 -10.70 5.52
N VAL A 243 -27.61 -9.98 6.40
CA VAL A 243 -27.29 -10.42 7.77
C VAL A 243 -28.24 -9.75 8.77
N SER A 244 -29.17 -10.54 9.33
CA SER A 244 -30.16 -10.08 10.32
C SER A 244 -29.81 -10.43 11.77
N THR A 245 -28.88 -11.37 11.97
CA THR A 245 -28.39 -11.81 13.29
C THR A 245 -26.88 -11.90 13.26
N VAL A 246 -26.22 -11.35 14.29
CA VAL A 246 -24.77 -11.29 14.41
C VAL A 246 -24.32 -12.09 15.63
N ASP A 247 -23.39 -13.01 15.43
CA ASP A 247 -22.74 -13.86 16.43
C ASP A 247 -21.20 -13.90 16.16
N GLY A 248 -20.46 -14.78 16.84
CA GLY A 248 -19.02 -14.92 16.60
C GLY A 248 -18.66 -15.39 15.19
N ASN A 249 -19.55 -16.11 14.49
CA ASN A 249 -19.31 -16.61 13.15
C ASN A 249 -19.26 -15.49 12.10
N PHE A 250 -19.98 -14.39 12.31
CA PHE A 250 -19.86 -13.19 11.45
C PHE A 250 -18.42 -12.63 11.45
N PHE A 251 -17.72 -12.71 12.57
CA PHE A 251 -16.34 -12.22 12.73
C PHE A 251 -15.28 -13.29 12.44
N THR A 252 -15.68 -14.50 12.02
CA THR A 252 -14.77 -15.63 11.76
C THR A 252 -14.70 -15.97 10.28
N PHE A 253 -13.50 -16.12 9.72
CA PHE A 253 -13.28 -16.71 8.41
C PHE A 253 -12.57 -18.06 8.53
N THR A 254 -13.22 -19.12 8.05
CA THR A 254 -12.76 -20.52 8.18
C THR A 254 -12.14 -21.08 6.90
N GLY A 255 -12.04 -20.28 5.84
CA GLY A 255 -11.65 -20.76 4.50
C GLY A 255 -10.19 -21.20 4.37
N LEU A 256 -9.28 -20.72 5.22
CA LEU A 256 -7.87 -21.14 5.18
C LEU A 256 -7.61 -22.49 5.87
N ARG A 257 -8.58 -23.04 6.63
CA ARG A 257 -8.53 -24.43 7.17
C ARG A 257 -8.19 -25.47 6.10
N ALA A 258 -8.65 -25.26 4.86
CA ALA A 258 -8.42 -26.17 3.74
C ALA A 258 -6.96 -26.18 3.22
N LEU A 259 -6.10 -25.27 3.71
CA LEU A 259 -4.68 -25.20 3.39
C LEU A 259 -3.80 -25.86 4.48
N VAL A 260 -4.34 -26.05 5.70
CA VAL A 260 -3.58 -26.61 6.83
C VAL A 260 -3.29 -28.08 6.58
N GLY A 261 -2.00 -28.42 6.41
CA GLY A 261 -1.57 -29.77 6.05
C GLY A 261 -1.96 -30.21 4.63
N ALA A 262 -2.36 -29.28 3.76
CA ALA A 262 -2.63 -29.57 2.36
C ALA A 262 -1.32 -29.83 1.59
N PRO A 263 -1.33 -30.70 0.57
CA PRO A 263 -0.18 -30.84 -0.33
C PRO A 263 -0.01 -29.57 -1.18
N ASP A 264 1.22 -29.29 -1.58
CA ASP A 264 1.52 -28.15 -2.44
C ASP A 264 0.75 -28.18 -3.77
N PRO A 265 0.28 -27.03 -4.27
CA PRO A 265 -0.37 -26.95 -5.57
C PRO A 265 0.62 -27.24 -6.70
N THR A 266 0.12 -27.59 -7.88
CA THR A 266 0.98 -27.82 -9.07
C THR A 266 1.29 -26.54 -9.85
N LYS A 267 0.78 -25.39 -9.40
CA LYS A 267 0.95 -24.05 -9.99
C LYS A 267 0.95 -22.98 -8.91
N PHE A 268 1.55 -21.82 -9.19
CA PHE A 268 1.40 -20.64 -8.35
C PHE A 268 -0.10 -20.37 -8.06
N THR A 269 -0.45 -20.23 -6.79
CA THR A 269 -1.83 -20.17 -6.31
C THR A 269 -1.95 -19.09 -5.24
N VAL A 270 -3.04 -18.30 -5.29
CA VAL A 270 -3.33 -17.23 -4.33
C VAL A 270 -4.73 -17.43 -3.75
N THR A 271 -4.81 -17.64 -2.44
CA THR A 271 -6.07 -17.74 -1.70
C THR A 271 -6.29 -16.44 -0.94
N LYS A 272 -7.25 -15.63 -1.41
CA LYS A 272 -7.55 -14.30 -0.86
C LYS A 272 -8.53 -14.38 0.31
N VAL A 273 -8.39 -13.44 1.24
CA VAL A 273 -9.35 -13.14 2.30
C VAL A 273 -9.55 -11.61 2.36
N SER A 274 -10.22 -11.09 1.32
CA SER A 274 -10.63 -9.68 1.20
C SER A 274 -12.10 -9.51 1.59
N MET A 275 -12.62 -8.27 1.55
CA MET A 275 -14.06 -8.03 1.77
C MET A 275 -15.00 -8.76 0.80
N ALA A 276 -14.48 -9.29 -0.32
CA ALA A 276 -15.27 -10.10 -1.26
C ALA A 276 -15.46 -11.55 -0.76
N GLU A 277 -14.44 -12.14 -0.15
CA GLU A 277 -14.51 -13.48 0.46
C GLU A 277 -15.01 -13.45 1.91
N PHE A 278 -14.74 -12.36 2.63
CA PHE A 278 -15.07 -12.17 4.04
C PHE A 278 -15.65 -10.76 4.31
N PRO A 279 -16.98 -10.57 4.15
CA PRO A 279 -17.61 -9.26 4.19
C PRO A 279 -17.48 -8.46 5.50
N ALA A 280 -17.13 -9.10 6.63
CA ALA A 280 -16.89 -8.41 7.90
C ALA A 280 -15.65 -7.47 7.87
N LEU A 281 -14.77 -7.61 6.88
CA LEU A 281 -13.65 -6.69 6.65
C LEU A 281 -14.09 -5.32 6.08
N ASN A 282 -15.35 -5.16 5.69
CA ASN A 282 -15.85 -3.90 5.13
C ASN A 282 -15.72 -2.75 6.14
N GLY A 283 -14.92 -1.73 5.80
CA GLY A 283 -14.59 -0.60 6.69
C GLY A 283 -13.56 -0.91 7.78
N GLN A 284 -12.89 -2.08 7.74
CA GLN A 284 -11.83 -2.46 8.68
C GLN A 284 -10.41 -2.21 8.14
N SER A 285 -10.30 -1.82 6.87
CA SER A 285 -9.05 -1.45 6.18
C SER A 285 -7.91 -2.46 6.29
N VAL A 286 -8.25 -3.76 6.37
CA VAL A 286 -7.28 -4.86 6.46
C VAL A 286 -7.76 -6.09 5.67
N SER A 287 -6.85 -6.78 4.98
CA SER A 287 -7.12 -8.07 4.32
C SER A 287 -5.86 -8.94 4.21
N TYR A 288 -6.03 -10.21 3.85
CA TYR A 288 -4.96 -11.20 3.68
C TYR A 288 -4.98 -11.86 2.31
N ALA A 289 -3.84 -12.41 1.90
CA ALA A 289 -3.75 -13.48 0.90
C ALA A 289 -2.67 -14.51 1.28
N VAL A 290 -2.97 -15.80 1.16
CA VAL A 290 -1.95 -16.87 1.18
C VAL A 290 -1.46 -17.08 -0.25
N LEU A 291 -0.14 -17.11 -0.44
CA LEU A 291 0.53 -17.28 -1.73
C LEU A 291 1.39 -18.54 -1.67
N GLN A 292 1.09 -19.52 -2.53
CA GLN A 292 1.81 -20.78 -2.61
C GLN A 292 2.57 -20.84 -3.94
N TYR A 293 3.89 -20.99 -3.86
CA TYR A 293 4.83 -20.95 -4.98
C TYR A 293 5.54 -22.31 -5.14
N PRO A 294 5.05 -23.20 -6.02
CA PRO A 294 5.81 -24.38 -6.40
C PRO A 294 7.16 -24.02 -7.04
N ALA A 295 8.09 -24.98 -7.06
CA ALA A 295 9.44 -24.80 -7.60
C ALA A 295 9.47 -24.06 -8.95
N GLY A 296 10.31 -23.03 -9.05
CA GLY A 296 10.48 -22.23 -10.26
C GLY A 296 9.28 -21.39 -10.70
N THR A 297 8.23 -21.24 -9.90
CA THR A 297 7.04 -20.42 -10.24
C THR A 297 7.16 -18.95 -9.83
N VAL A 298 6.38 -18.07 -10.47
CA VAL A 298 6.45 -16.61 -10.32
C VAL A 298 5.05 -16.02 -10.11
N ASN A 299 4.95 -15.07 -9.18
CA ASN A 299 3.89 -14.05 -9.19
C ASN A 299 4.42 -12.88 -10.06
N PRO A 300 3.88 -12.68 -11.27
CA PRO A 300 4.46 -11.76 -12.26
C PRO A 300 4.45 -10.30 -11.78
N PRO A 301 5.20 -9.38 -12.43
CA PRO A 301 5.15 -7.95 -12.16
C PRO A 301 3.71 -7.42 -12.07
N HIS A 302 3.35 -6.88 -10.91
CA HIS A 302 2.01 -6.38 -10.60
C HIS A 302 2.06 -5.17 -9.66
N THR A 303 0.90 -4.54 -9.42
CA THR A 303 0.72 -3.50 -8.41
C THR A 303 -0.52 -3.75 -7.56
N HIS A 304 -0.48 -3.22 -6.34
CA HIS A 304 -1.64 -3.04 -5.46
C HIS A 304 -1.97 -1.53 -5.41
N PRO A 305 -2.93 -1.02 -6.20
CA PRO A 305 -3.16 0.43 -6.32
C PRO A 305 -3.72 1.11 -5.06
N ARG A 306 -4.15 0.32 -4.07
CA ARG A 306 -4.99 0.75 -2.95
C ARG A 306 -4.47 0.35 -1.57
N SER A 307 -3.37 -0.39 -1.52
CA SER A 307 -2.65 -0.78 -0.29
C SER A 307 -1.17 -1.02 -0.60
N ALA A 308 -0.29 -0.90 0.40
CA ALA A 308 0.98 -1.63 0.38
C ALA A 308 0.73 -3.14 0.58
N GLU A 309 1.65 -3.98 0.16
CA GLU A 309 1.69 -5.41 0.53
C GLU A 309 2.75 -5.59 1.62
N PHE A 310 2.43 -6.29 2.71
CA PHE A 310 3.43 -6.73 3.70
C PHE A 310 3.43 -8.26 3.71
N LEU A 311 4.39 -8.83 3.00
CA LEU A 311 4.55 -10.27 2.82
C LEU A 311 5.38 -10.85 3.96
N PHE A 312 4.91 -11.93 4.57
CA PHE A 312 5.65 -12.78 5.51
C PHE A 312 5.92 -14.13 4.84
N LEU A 313 7.19 -14.52 4.73
CA LEU A 313 7.59 -15.82 4.20
C LEU A 313 7.52 -16.86 5.33
N ILE A 314 6.51 -17.73 5.26
CA ILE A 314 6.26 -18.78 6.24
C ILE A 314 7.27 -19.92 6.04
N ASP A 315 7.41 -20.39 4.79
CA ASP A 315 8.35 -21.46 4.45
C ASP A 315 8.97 -21.32 3.05
N GLY A 316 10.12 -21.97 2.86
CA GLY A 316 10.87 -22.00 1.61
C GLY A 316 11.84 -20.82 1.43
N THR A 317 12.13 -20.50 0.16
CA THR A 317 12.98 -19.38 -0.26
C THR A 317 12.30 -18.63 -1.39
N LEU A 318 12.34 -17.30 -1.35
CA LEU A 318 11.62 -16.44 -2.30
C LEU A 318 12.48 -15.24 -2.70
N GLU A 319 12.81 -15.12 -3.98
CA GLU A 319 13.31 -13.85 -4.51
C GLU A 319 12.14 -12.88 -4.65
N VAL A 320 12.31 -11.67 -4.13
CA VAL A 320 11.34 -10.58 -4.27
C VAL A 320 12.03 -9.36 -4.88
N GLY A 321 11.29 -8.61 -5.68
CA GLY A 321 11.80 -7.40 -6.29
C GLY A 321 10.74 -6.32 -6.45
N ILE A 322 11.16 -5.07 -6.30
CA ILE A 322 10.32 -3.87 -6.39
C ILE A 322 11.03 -2.75 -7.14
N VAL A 323 10.29 -1.99 -7.95
CA VAL A 323 10.83 -0.86 -8.71
C VAL A 323 10.17 0.45 -8.27
N ASP A 324 11.01 1.46 -7.95
CA ASP A 324 10.55 2.80 -7.63
C ASP A 324 10.23 3.66 -8.88
N THR A 325 9.63 4.84 -8.70
CA THR A 325 9.26 5.74 -9.81
C THR A 325 10.45 6.41 -10.49
N THR A 326 11.68 6.19 -10.02
CA THR A 326 12.93 6.53 -10.72
C THR A 326 13.39 5.42 -11.68
N ASN A 327 12.70 4.27 -11.68
CA ASN A 327 13.04 3.02 -12.36
C ASN A 327 14.22 2.26 -11.73
N LYS A 328 14.53 2.51 -10.45
CA LYS A 328 15.51 1.72 -9.73
C LYS A 328 14.85 0.47 -9.15
N LEU A 329 15.39 -0.69 -9.50
CA LEU A 329 15.04 -1.99 -8.93
C LEU A 329 15.76 -2.21 -7.60
N TYR A 330 15.04 -2.79 -6.65
CA TYR A 330 15.54 -3.31 -5.37
C TYR A 330 15.13 -4.79 -5.32
N THR A 331 16.06 -5.69 -5.00
CA THR A 331 15.79 -7.13 -4.85
C THR A 331 16.27 -7.66 -3.51
N GLN A 332 15.68 -8.75 -3.06
CA GLN A 332 16.10 -9.52 -1.89
C GLN A 332 15.82 -11.01 -2.11
N THR A 333 16.67 -11.88 -1.56
CA THR A 333 16.33 -13.30 -1.37
C THR A 333 15.87 -13.51 0.06
N LEU A 334 14.58 -13.80 0.25
CA LEU A 334 13.96 -14.08 1.54
C LEU A 334 14.10 -15.56 1.90
N GLN A 335 14.20 -15.84 3.20
CA GLN A 335 14.10 -17.18 3.80
C GLN A 335 12.95 -17.21 4.83
N SER A 336 12.49 -18.41 5.22
CA SER A 336 11.48 -18.60 6.27
C SER A 336 11.76 -17.71 7.49
N GLY A 337 10.76 -16.91 7.91
CA GLY A 337 10.90 -15.94 9.01
C GLY A 337 11.20 -14.50 8.58
N ASP A 338 11.36 -14.24 7.28
CA ASP A 338 11.49 -12.89 6.74
C ASP A 338 10.14 -12.24 6.42
N LEU A 339 10.12 -10.91 6.47
CA LEU A 339 9.06 -10.09 5.91
C LEU A 339 9.62 -9.09 4.92
N PHE A 340 8.85 -8.77 3.89
CA PHE A 340 9.17 -7.73 2.91
C PHE A 340 7.97 -6.81 2.69
N VAL A 341 8.19 -5.49 2.72
CA VAL A 341 7.14 -4.51 2.42
C VAL A 341 7.29 -4.00 0.99
N PHE A 342 6.20 -4.09 0.23
CA PHE A 342 6.07 -3.50 -1.10
C PHE A 342 5.18 -2.26 -1.02
N PRO A 343 5.75 -1.04 -1.04
CA PRO A 343 4.97 0.18 -1.02
C PRO A 343 3.86 0.28 -2.07
N LYS A 344 2.78 0.93 -1.64
CA LYS A 344 1.52 1.10 -2.36
C LYS A 344 1.71 1.57 -3.81
N GLY A 345 1.11 0.84 -4.75
CA GLY A 345 1.10 1.18 -6.17
C GLY A 345 2.42 1.01 -6.94
N LEU A 346 3.54 0.67 -6.30
CA LEU A 346 4.80 0.37 -6.99
C LEU A 346 4.76 -1.01 -7.66
N VAL A 347 5.55 -1.20 -8.72
CA VAL A 347 5.62 -2.47 -9.46
C VAL A 347 6.56 -3.44 -8.75
N HIS A 348 6.06 -4.64 -8.45
CA HIS A 348 6.81 -5.67 -7.75
C HIS A 348 6.48 -7.08 -8.27
N TYR A 349 7.37 -8.03 -7.96
CA TYR A 349 7.23 -9.45 -8.28
C TYR A 349 7.71 -10.30 -7.10
N GLN A 350 7.27 -11.56 -7.07
CA GLN A 350 7.84 -12.60 -6.23
C GLN A 350 8.11 -13.86 -7.05
N TYR A 351 9.24 -14.51 -6.82
CA TYR A 351 9.74 -15.62 -7.62
C TYR A 351 10.35 -16.69 -6.72
N ASN A 352 9.83 -17.93 -6.78
CA ASN A 352 10.51 -19.06 -6.17
C ASN A 352 11.67 -19.46 -7.08
N THR A 353 12.89 -19.16 -6.63
CA THR A 353 14.16 -19.48 -7.31
C THR A 353 14.57 -20.94 -7.18
N ASP A 354 14.01 -21.68 -6.22
CA ASP A 354 14.31 -23.09 -5.99
C ASP A 354 13.76 -23.96 -7.13
N SER A 355 14.54 -24.96 -7.54
CA SER A 355 14.21 -25.89 -8.63
C SER A 355 13.49 -27.16 -8.18
N GLU A 356 13.42 -27.41 -6.88
CA GLU A 356 12.88 -28.64 -6.28
C GLU A 356 11.83 -28.34 -5.20
N ASN A 357 12.06 -27.33 -4.35
CA ASN A 357 11.21 -27.02 -3.20
C ASN A 357 10.11 -25.97 -3.51
N SER A 358 9.03 -26.02 -2.75
CA SER A 358 7.99 -24.98 -2.71
C SER A 358 8.39 -23.82 -1.80
N ALA A 359 7.60 -22.75 -1.83
CA ALA A 359 7.63 -21.67 -0.85
C ALA A 359 6.18 -21.23 -0.55
N VAL A 360 5.91 -20.85 0.70
CA VAL A 360 4.59 -20.40 1.16
C VAL A 360 4.72 -19.09 1.90
N ALA A 361 3.96 -18.09 1.47
CA ALA A 361 3.92 -16.77 2.08
C ALA A 361 2.50 -16.34 2.43
N LEU A 362 2.38 -15.43 3.39
CA LEU A 362 1.13 -14.78 3.79
C LEU A 362 1.34 -13.27 3.70
N SER A 363 0.54 -12.61 2.87
CA SER A 363 0.61 -11.17 2.67
C SER A 363 -0.58 -10.47 3.32
N ALA A 364 -0.29 -9.50 4.18
CA ALA A 364 -1.27 -8.56 4.72
C ALA A 364 -1.33 -7.28 3.88
N PHE A 365 -2.50 -6.67 3.85
CA PHE A 365 -2.77 -5.41 3.16
C PHE A 365 -3.46 -4.43 4.11
N GLY A 366 -2.99 -3.18 4.14
CA GLY A 366 -3.66 -2.01 4.72
C GLY A 366 -4.87 -1.52 3.93
N SER A 367 -5.69 -2.44 3.45
CA SER A 367 -7.02 -2.18 2.89
C SER A 367 -7.83 -3.47 2.94
N ALA A 368 -9.15 -3.36 3.14
CA ALA A 368 -10.06 -4.50 2.98
C ALA A 368 -10.14 -5.00 1.52
N ASN A 369 -9.61 -4.23 0.58
CA ASN A 369 -9.61 -4.52 -0.86
C ASN A 369 -8.44 -3.84 -1.59
N ALA A 370 -7.22 -4.33 -1.38
CA ALA A 370 -5.99 -3.82 -2.03
C ALA A 370 -6.05 -3.70 -3.56
N GLY A 371 -6.90 -4.50 -4.22
CA GLY A 371 -6.93 -4.66 -5.68
C GLY A 371 -5.68 -5.39 -6.18
N THR A 372 -5.63 -5.70 -7.48
CA THR A 372 -4.44 -6.27 -8.12
C THR A 372 -4.43 -5.86 -9.58
N VAL A 373 -3.32 -5.31 -10.07
CA VAL A 373 -3.12 -5.03 -11.50
C VAL A 373 -1.91 -5.82 -11.98
N SER A 374 -2.15 -6.98 -12.60
CA SER A 374 -1.11 -7.75 -13.28
C SER A 374 -0.63 -6.98 -14.52
N VAL A 375 0.66 -6.65 -14.58
CA VAL A 375 1.22 -5.85 -15.68
C VAL A 375 1.21 -6.65 -17.00
N PRO A 376 1.58 -7.95 -17.07
CA PRO A 376 1.40 -8.74 -18.28
C PRO A 376 -0.06 -8.83 -18.72
N SER A 377 -1.00 -9.02 -17.79
CA SER A 377 -2.42 -9.20 -18.14
C SER A 377 -3.07 -7.90 -18.61
N SER A 378 -2.90 -6.80 -17.88
CA SER A 378 -3.53 -5.51 -18.18
C SER A 378 -3.07 -4.91 -19.50
N VAL A 379 -1.86 -5.25 -19.96
CA VAL A 379 -1.30 -4.75 -21.23
C VAL A 379 -1.44 -5.74 -22.39
N PHE A 380 -1.25 -7.05 -22.16
CA PHE A 380 -1.15 -8.05 -23.24
C PHE A 380 -2.30 -9.09 -23.25
N THR A 381 -3.28 -9.03 -22.34
CA THR A 381 -4.54 -9.81 -22.45
C THR A 381 -5.77 -8.95 -22.73
N THR A 382 -5.57 -7.66 -22.98
CA THR A 382 -6.62 -6.67 -23.21
C THR A 382 -6.76 -6.31 -24.68
N GLY A 383 -7.84 -5.61 -25.02
CA GLY A 383 -8.13 -5.15 -26.39
C GLY A 383 -7.30 -3.96 -26.86
N ILE A 384 -6.18 -3.63 -26.21
CA ILE A 384 -5.31 -2.51 -26.64
C ILE A 384 -4.72 -2.90 -27.99
N ASP A 385 -4.76 -2.00 -28.96
CA ASP A 385 -4.35 -2.29 -30.34
C ASP A 385 -2.87 -2.72 -30.46
N ASP A 386 -2.58 -3.57 -31.45
CA ASP A 386 -1.24 -4.13 -31.67
C ASP A 386 -0.23 -3.06 -32.10
N ASP A 387 -0.60 -2.08 -32.92
CA ASP A 387 0.30 -0.98 -33.33
C ASP A 387 0.52 0.02 -32.17
N ILE A 388 -0.50 0.27 -31.34
CA ILE A 388 -0.34 1.09 -30.11
C ILE A 388 0.67 0.43 -29.17
N LEU A 389 0.59 -0.89 -28.98
CA LEU A 389 1.55 -1.65 -28.17
C LEU A 389 2.93 -1.73 -28.84
N ALA A 390 3.01 -1.98 -30.15
CA ALA A 390 4.27 -2.02 -30.89
C ALA A 390 5.04 -0.70 -30.77
N LYS A 391 4.36 0.45 -30.97
CA LYS A 391 4.91 1.79 -30.73
C LYS A 391 5.35 1.99 -29.28
N SER A 392 4.55 1.55 -28.32
CA SER A 392 4.80 1.73 -26.87
C SER A 392 6.02 0.96 -26.37
N PHE A 393 6.17 -0.30 -26.79
CA PHE A 393 7.30 -1.16 -26.46
C PHE A 393 8.45 -1.09 -27.48
N LYS A 394 8.34 -0.18 -28.46
CA LYS A 394 9.29 0.08 -29.56
C LYS A 394 9.68 -1.15 -30.40
N THR A 395 8.78 -2.13 -30.45
CA THR A 395 8.98 -3.43 -31.13
C THR A 395 8.02 -3.57 -32.31
N ASP A 396 8.00 -4.73 -32.98
CA ASP A 396 7.04 -5.01 -34.05
C ASP A 396 5.77 -5.74 -33.59
N VAL A 397 4.70 -5.59 -34.38
CA VAL A 397 3.40 -6.23 -34.16
C VAL A 397 3.51 -7.76 -34.01
N VAL A 398 4.42 -8.42 -34.74
CA VAL A 398 4.63 -9.87 -34.64
C VAL A 398 5.12 -10.27 -33.24
N THR A 399 5.95 -9.43 -32.64
CA THR A 399 6.47 -9.59 -31.27
C THR A 399 5.36 -9.36 -30.24
N ILE A 400 4.52 -8.33 -30.43
CA ILE A 400 3.33 -8.10 -29.60
C ILE A 400 2.37 -9.30 -29.67
N GLN A 401 2.04 -9.77 -30.87
CA GLN A 401 1.13 -10.90 -31.09
C GLN A 401 1.65 -12.19 -30.47
N LYS A 402 2.97 -12.43 -30.51
CA LYS A 402 3.60 -13.57 -29.81
C LYS A 402 3.37 -13.52 -28.29
N ILE A 403 3.48 -12.34 -27.67
CA ILE A 403 3.22 -12.14 -26.24
C ILE A 403 1.72 -12.32 -25.93
N LYS A 404 0.84 -11.67 -26.70
CA LYS A 404 -0.62 -11.79 -26.52
C LYS A 404 -1.12 -13.23 -26.61
N ALA A 405 -0.64 -13.99 -27.61
CA ALA A 405 -1.00 -15.39 -27.80
C ALA A 405 -0.61 -16.28 -26.61
N ALA A 406 0.48 -15.95 -25.92
CA ALA A 406 0.91 -16.67 -24.72
C ALA A 406 0.16 -16.23 -23.43
N ALA A 407 -0.23 -14.96 -23.33
CA ALA A 407 -0.65 -14.34 -22.08
C ALA A 407 -2.02 -14.82 -21.54
N LEU A 408 -2.94 -15.26 -22.41
CA LEU A 408 -4.36 -15.57 -22.13
C LEU A 408 -4.64 -16.44 -20.89
N SER A 409 -4.98 -15.84 -19.73
CA SER A 409 -5.72 -16.51 -18.63
C SER A 409 -6.21 -15.55 -17.50
N ILE A 410 -7.52 -15.27 -17.49
CA ILE A 410 -8.37 -14.91 -16.31
C ILE A 410 -8.04 -13.58 -15.55
N ALA A 411 -9.10 -12.93 -15.02
CA ALA A 411 -9.04 -11.70 -14.22
C ALA A 411 -10.17 -11.67 -13.16
N GLN A 412 -10.10 -10.76 -12.17
CA GLN A 412 -11.09 -10.61 -11.08
C GLN A 412 -11.31 -9.13 -10.65
N LEU A 413 -12.38 -8.90 -9.87
CA LEU A 413 -13.01 -7.58 -9.62
C LEU A 413 -12.50 -6.79 -8.39
N ALA A 414 -12.95 -5.52 -8.34
CA ALA A 414 -13.24 -4.68 -7.15
C ALA A 414 -12.31 -3.46 -6.87
N ASN A 415 -12.79 -2.55 -6.00
CA ASN A 415 -12.51 -1.10 -5.91
C ASN A 415 -12.27 -0.57 -4.45
N ALA A 416 -11.86 0.70 -4.31
CA ALA A 416 -11.67 1.52 -3.08
C ALA A 416 -10.40 1.28 -2.20
N GLY A 417 -9.92 2.33 -1.51
CA GLY A 417 -8.63 2.34 -0.80
C GLY A 417 -8.24 3.64 -0.05
N ASP A 418 -7.14 3.54 0.70
CA ASP A 418 -6.58 4.47 1.72
C ASP A 418 -5.93 5.77 1.13
N PRO A 419 -5.56 6.82 1.92
CA PRO A 419 -4.84 8.01 1.41
C PRO A 419 -3.34 7.76 1.15
N ASP A 420 -2.63 8.75 0.60
CA ASP A 420 -1.34 8.55 -0.08
C ASP A 420 -0.16 9.41 0.41
N ILE A 421 0.99 8.75 0.60
CA ILE A 421 2.30 9.41 0.69
C ILE A 421 2.62 10.19 -0.58
N LEU A 422 3.28 11.35 -0.47
CA LEU A 422 3.76 12.16 -1.62
C LEU A 422 5.10 11.65 -2.22
N SER A 423 5.58 10.48 -1.80
CA SER A 423 6.82 9.83 -2.23
C SER A 423 6.58 8.35 -2.53
N ASP A 424 7.63 7.61 -2.91
CA ASP A 424 7.54 6.15 -3.13
C ASP A 424 7.60 5.38 -1.80
N PHE A 425 8.32 5.92 -0.82
CA PHE A 425 8.44 5.43 0.56
C PHE A 425 9.08 6.55 1.41
N VAL A 426 8.88 6.51 2.73
CA VAL A 426 9.48 7.50 3.65
C VAL A 426 10.83 7.01 4.16
N LEU A 427 11.90 7.78 3.97
CA LEU A 427 13.22 7.46 4.49
C LEU A 427 13.45 8.06 5.89
N PRO A 428 13.88 7.27 6.88
CA PRO A 428 14.40 7.78 8.14
C PRO A 428 15.65 8.64 7.92
N GLY A 429 15.81 9.72 8.70
CA GLY A 429 16.89 10.71 8.50
C GLY A 429 18.33 10.19 8.68
N ASN A 430 18.50 8.93 9.11
CA ASN A 430 19.78 8.22 9.23
C ASN A 430 20.05 7.24 8.06
N VAL A 431 19.16 7.12 7.07
CA VAL A 431 19.31 6.23 5.90
C VAL A 431 19.79 7.06 4.70
N SER A 432 21.08 6.91 4.34
CA SER A 432 21.70 7.59 3.19
C SER A 432 21.74 6.74 1.91
N THR A 433 21.54 5.43 2.02
CA THR A 433 21.55 4.47 0.92
C THR A 433 20.40 3.48 1.08
N VAL A 434 19.67 3.23 -0.01
CA VAL A 434 18.51 2.32 -0.03
C VAL A 434 18.83 1.14 -0.93
N ASP A 435 18.62 -0.07 -0.42
CA ASP A 435 18.79 -1.37 -1.08
C ASP A 435 17.60 -2.30 -0.70
N GLY A 436 17.66 -3.59 -1.04
CA GLY A 436 16.62 -4.55 -0.64
C GLY A 436 16.49 -4.74 0.88
N ASN A 437 17.57 -4.54 1.64
CA ASN A 437 17.59 -4.71 3.10
C ASN A 437 16.74 -3.64 3.80
N PHE A 438 16.63 -2.42 3.24
CA PHE A 438 15.70 -1.40 3.75
C PHE A 438 14.24 -1.88 3.76
N PHE A 439 13.84 -2.67 2.77
CA PHE A 439 12.49 -3.23 2.64
C PHE A 439 12.31 -4.60 3.31
N THR A 440 13.34 -5.13 3.97
CA THR A 440 13.33 -6.47 4.60
C THR A 440 13.35 -6.36 6.14
N PHE A 441 12.46 -7.08 6.82
CA PHE A 441 12.52 -7.31 8.26
C PHE A 441 12.85 -8.77 8.55
N THR A 442 13.96 -9.02 9.24
CA THR A 442 14.48 -10.37 9.51
C THR A 442 14.23 -10.85 10.95
N GLY A 443 13.55 -10.05 11.78
CA GLY A 443 13.45 -10.28 13.22
C GLY A 443 12.60 -11.50 13.63
N LEU A 444 11.67 -11.96 12.79
CA LEU A 444 10.84 -13.13 13.11
C LEU A 444 11.57 -14.47 12.89
N ARG A 445 12.69 -14.50 12.15
CA ARG A 445 13.59 -15.68 12.02
C ARG A 445 13.93 -16.31 13.37
N ALA A 446 14.11 -15.48 14.41
CA ALA A 446 14.47 -15.94 15.74
C ALA A 446 13.35 -16.73 16.43
N LEU A 447 12.08 -16.51 16.08
CA LEU A 447 10.94 -17.20 16.68
C LEU A 447 10.79 -18.64 16.18
N ILE A 448 11.19 -18.92 14.93
CA ILE A 448 11.10 -20.25 14.30
C ILE A 448 11.98 -21.29 15.02
N VAL A 449 13.08 -20.84 15.64
CA VAL A 449 14.05 -21.69 16.35
C VAL A 449 14.10 -21.40 17.87
N ALA A 450 13.18 -20.59 18.38
CA ALA A 450 13.06 -20.35 19.82
C ALA A 450 12.37 -21.53 20.50
N PRO A 451 12.73 -21.86 21.76
CA PRO A 451 11.91 -22.74 22.58
C PRO A 451 10.58 -22.04 22.93
N ASP A 452 9.53 -22.82 23.18
CA ASP A 452 8.22 -22.30 23.55
C ASP A 452 8.32 -21.36 24.78
N PRO A 453 7.65 -20.19 24.74
CA PRO A 453 7.72 -19.25 25.85
C PRO A 453 6.93 -19.77 27.07
N THR A 454 7.26 -19.29 28.26
CA THR A 454 6.55 -19.65 29.51
C THR A 454 5.48 -18.62 29.93
N LYS A 455 5.29 -17.58 29.11
CA LYS A 455 4.27 -16.53 29.26
C LYS A 455 3.81 -16.09 27.86
N LEU A 456 2.64 -15.45 27.77
CA LEU A 456 2.21 -14.75 26.55
C LEU A 456 3.34 -13.85 26.03
N THR A 457 3.72 -14.05 24.77
CA THR A 457 4.75 -13.27 24.09
C THR A 457 4.15 -12.62 22.84
N VAL A 458 4.37 -11.31 22.67
CA VAL A 458 3.84 -10.53 21.54
C VAL A 458 5.00 -9.81 20.85
N THR A 459 5.46 -10.35 19.72
CA THR A 459 6.56 -9.79 18.93
C THR A 459 5.99 -8.93 17.82
N LYS A 460 6.14 -7.60 17.96
CA LYS A 460 5.60 -6.61 17.01
C LYS A 460 6.54 -6.34 15.85
N VAL A 461 5.94 -6.04 14.69
CA VAL A 461 6.61 -5.52 13.50
C VAL A 461 5.80 -4.32 13.01
N SER A 462 5.91 -3.21 13.75
CA SER A 462 5.30 -1.90 13.44
C SER A 462 6.36 -0.92 12.94
N MET A 463 5.98 0.31 12.60
CA MET A 463 6.93 1.36 12.21
C MET A 463 8.02 1.67 13.26
N ALA A 464 7.85 1.23 14.51
CA ALA A 464 8.85 1.38 15.57
C ALA A 464 9.97 0.34 15.48
N GLU A 465 9.63 -0.92 15.15
CA GLU A 465 10.59 -2.01 14.96
C GLU A 465 11.11 -2.09 13.52
N PHE A 466 10.30 -1.66 12.55
CA PHE A 466 10.60 -1.70 11.12
C PHE A 466 10.21 -0.38 10.42
N PRO A 467 11.11 0.63 10.38
CA PRO A 467 10.80 1.97 9.92
C PRO A 467 10.31 2.12 8.47
N ALA A 468 10.54 1.14 7.60
CA ALA A 468 10.05 1.16 6.21
C ALA A 468 8.51 1.07 6.10
N LEU A 469 7.82 0.65 7.18
CA LEU A 469 6.36 0.69 7.26
C LEU A 469 5.80 2.11 7.40
N ASN A 470 6.63 3.13 7.64
CA ASN A 470 6.18 4.50 7.78
C ASN A 470 5.49 4.99 6.48
N GLY A 471 4.20 5.32 6.58
CA GLY A 471 3.34 5.69 5.44
C GLY A 471 2.77 4.52 4.63
N GLN A 472 2.91 3.26 5.09
CA GLN A 472 2.45 2.06 4.35
C GLN A 472 1.13 1.46 4.87
N SER A 473 0.52 2.04 5.91
CA SER A 473 -0.76 1.61 6.50
C SER A 473 -0.87 0.12 6.86
N VAL A 474 0.24 -0.56 7.15
CA VAL A 474 0.26 -1.99 7.48
C VAL A 474 1.31 -2.33 8.53
N SER A 475 0.98 -3.25 9.46
CA SER A 475 1.92 -3.82 10.43
C SER A 475 1.49 -5.21 10.90
N TYR A 476 2.41 -5.94 11.56
CA TYR A 476 2.16 -7.27 12.12
C TYR A 476 2.44 -7.35 13.62
N ALA A 477 1.88 -8.36 14.28
CA ALA A 477 2.40 -8.95 15.51
C ALA A 477 2.29 -10.47 15.47
N VAL A 478 3.31 -11.19 15.94
CA VAL A 478 3.23 -12.62 16.27
C VAL A 478 2.87 -12.74 17.75
N LEU A 479 1.88 -13.58 18.06
CA LEU A 479 1.40 -13.83 19.41
C LEU A 479 1.55 -15.32 19.73
N GLN A 480 2.34 -15.64 20.75
CA GLN A 480 2.53 -17.01 21.26
C GLN A 480 1.87 -17.10 22.64
N TYR A 481 0.87 -17.98 22.77
CA TYR A 481 0.05 -18.17 23.95
C TYR A 481 0.30 -19.56 24.56
N PRO A 482 1.14 -19.68 25.61
CA PRO A 482 1.26 -20.92 26.36
C PRO A 482 -0.08 -21.35 26.98
N ALA A 483 -0.18 -22.62 27.36
CA ALA A 483 -1.37 -23.20 27.97
C ALA A 483 -1.97 -22.31 29.10
N GLY A 484 -3.27 -22.07 29.04
CA GLY A 484 -3.99 -21.23 30.00
C GLY A 484 -3.59 -19.75 30.05
N THR A 485 -2.84 -19.22 29.07
CA THR A 485 -2.48 -17.79 29.03
C THR A 485 -3.49 -16.94 28.26
N VAL A 486 -3.64 -15.69 28.68
CA VAL A 486 -4.61 -14.72 28.14
C VAL A 486 -3.90 -13.44 27.69
N ASN A 487 -4.25 -12.93 26.51
CA ASN A 487 -4.08 -11.53 26.17
C ASN A 487 -5.30 -10.78 26.71
N PRO A 488 -5.15 -10.00 27.80
CA PRO A 488 -6.27 -9.46 28.57
C PRO A 488 -7.11 -8.46 27.76
N PRO A 489 -8.32 -8.10 28.21
CA PRO A 489 -9.16 -7.11 27.56
C PRO A 489 -8.41 -5.83 27.18
N HIS A 490 -8.32 -5.57 25.88
CA HIS A 490 -7.57 -4.46 25.31
C HIS A 490 -8.25 -3.94 24.04
N THR A 491 -7.69 -2.89 23.44
CA THR A 491 -8.16 -2.36 22.15
C THR A 491 -7.05 -1.72 21.32
N HIS A 492 -7.29 -1.64 20.01
CA HIS A 492 -6.45 -1.01 19.00
C HIS A 492 -7.14 0.27 18.49
N PRO A 493 -6.74 1.46 18.96
CA PRO A 493 -7.46 2.71 18.67
C PRO A 493 -7.26 3.24 17.25
N ARG A 494 -6.25 2.76 16.50
CA ARG A 494 -5.92 3.24 15.15
C ARG A 494 -6.07 2.21 14.03
N SER A 495 -6.57 1.01 14.33
CA SER A 495 -6.77 -0.05 13.33
C SER A 495 -7.69 -1.14 13.88
N ALA A 496 -8.33 -1.91 12.99
CA ALA A 496 -8.77 -3.25 13.30
C ALA A 496 -7.56 -4.20 13.48
N GLU A 497 -7.74 -5.28 14.24
CA GLU A 497 -6.83 -6.43 14.26
C GLU A 497 -7.43 -7.54 13.38
N PHE A 498 -6.65 -8.12 12.47
CA PHE A 498 -7.04 -9.31 11.72
C PHE A 498 -6.08 -10.46 12.07
N LEU A 499 -6.53 -11.29 13.01
CA LEU A 499 -5.77 -12.40 13.56
C LEU A 499 -5.95 -13.64 12.67
N PHE A 500 -4.84 -14.31 12.36
CA PHE A 500 -4.79 -15.65 11.76
C PHE A 500 -4.20 -16.62 12.78
N LEU A 501 -4.95 -17.66 13.14
CA LEU A 501 -4.48 -18.72 14.03
C LEU A 501 -3.68 -19.74 13.21
N ILE A 502 -2.36 -19.70 13.38
CA ILE A 502 -1.41 -20.59 12.68
C ILE A 502 -1.49 -21.99 13.29
N ASP A 503 -1.43 -22.09 14.62
CA ASP A 503 -1.50 -23.37 15.32
C ASP A 503 -2.20 -23.28 16.70
N GLY A 504 -2.68 -24.43 17.17
CA GLY A 504 -3.38 -24.61 18.44
C GLY A 504 -4.88 -24.29 18.40
N THR A 505 -5.43 -23.96 19.57
CA THR A 505 -6.83 -23.55 19.77
C THR A 505 -6.85 -22.24 20.55
N LEU A 506 -7.74 -21.31 20.18
CA LEU A 506 -7.80 -19.99 20.80
C LEU A 506 -9.26 -19.54 20.97
N GLU A 507 -9.70 -19.30 22.21
CA GLU A 507 -10.95 -18.59 22.45
C GLU A 507 -10.70 -17.09 22.26
N VAL A 508 -11.56 -16.45 21.48
CA VAL A 508 -11.52 -15.00 21.23
C VAL A 508 -12.89 -14.40 21.51
N GLY A 509 -12.92 -13.16 21.95
CA GLY A 509 -14.19 -12.45 22.15
C GLY A 509 -14.09 -10.93 22.08
N ILE A 510 -15.16 -10.31 21.59
CA ILE A 510 -15.29 -8.86 21.39
C ILE A 510 -16.55 -8.32 22.05
N VAL A 511 -16.50 -7.08 22.53
CA VAL A 511 -17.65 -6.38 23.11
C VAL A 511 -17.97 -5.15 22.25
N ASP A 512 -19.20 -5.08 21.75
CA ASP A 512 -19.70 -3.93 20.99
C ASP A 512 -20.17 -2.78 21.91
N THR A 513 -20.45 -1.60 21.34
CA THR A 513 -20.88 -0.41 22.09
C THR A 513 -22.26 -0.55 22.72
N THR A 514 -23.03 -1.60 22.37
CA THR A 514 -24.28 -1.96 23.07
C THR A 514 -24.02 -2.81 24.32
N ASN A 515 -22.76 -3.17 24.59
CA ASN A 515 -22.29 -4.11 25.62
C ASN A 515 -22.61 -5.58 25.31
N LYS A 516 -22.86 -5.93 24.05
CA LYS A 516 -23.04 -7.32 23.65
C LYS A 516 -21.68 -7.97 23.38
N LEU A 517 -21.47 -9.11 24.02
CA LEU A 517 -20.32 -9.99 23.82
C LEU A 517 -20.57 -10.94 22.63
N TYR A 518 -19.55 -11.13 21.81
CA TYR A 518 -19.48 -12.14 20.76
C TYR A 518 -18.22 -12.96 21.02
N THR A 519 -18.33 -14.29 21.03
CA THR A 519 -17.19 -15.19 21.24
C THR A 519 -17.08 -16.23 20.13
N GLN A 520 -15.87 -16.74 19.92
CA GLN A 520 -15.60 -17.88 19.05
C GLN A 520 -14.46 -18.73 19.63
N THR A 521 -14.49 -20.04 19.42
CA THR A 521 -13.32 -20.90 19.59
C THR A 521 -12.71 -21.17 18.21
N LEU A 522 -11.52 -20.63 17.98
CA LEU A 522 -10.74 -20.77 16.75
C LEU A 522 -9.87 -22.04 16.81
N GLN A 523 -9.63 -22.64 15.65
CA GLN A 523 -8.65 -23.70 15.41
C GLN A 523 -7.64 -23.30 14.33
N SER A 524 -6.49 -23.99 14.22
CA SER A 524 -5.50 -23.78 13.17
C SER A 524 -6.15 -23.63 11.78
N GLY A 525 -5.83 -22.55 11.07
CA GLY A 525 -6.44 -22.20 9.78
C GLY A 525 -7.62 -21.22 9.84
N ASP A 526 -8.06 -20.80 11.03
CA ASP A 526 -9.08 -19.75 11.20
C ASP A 526 -8.48 -18.34 11.21
N LEU A 527 -9.30 -17.38 10.79
CA LEU A 527 -9.07 -15.96 11.00
C LEU A 527 -10.23 -15.33 11.75
N PHE A 528 -9.92 -14.30 12.54
CA PHE A 528 -10.91 -13.51 13.25
C PHE A 528 -10.60 -12.01 13.15
N VAL A 529 -11.61 -11.19 12.84
CA VAL A 529 -11.46 -9.73 12.78
C VAL A 529 -12.01 -9.06 14.03
N PHE A 530 -11.17 -8.26 14.68
CA PHE A 530 -11.52 -7.42 15.82
C PHE A 530 -11.67 -5.97 15.32
N PRO A 531 -12.89 -5.41 15.26
CA PRO A 531 -13.09 -4.07 14.70
C PRO A 531 -12.36 -2.95 15.45
N LYS A 532 -11.96 -1.93 14.69
CA LYS A 532 -11.22 -0.74 15.16
C LYS A 532 -11.85 -0.15 16.43
N GLY A 533 -11.07 -0.04 17.50
CA GLY A 533 -11.51 0.58 18.76
C GLY A 533 -12.44 -0.24 19.67
N LEU A 534 -12.90 -1.44 19.28
CA LEU A 534 -13.67 -2.32 20.17
C LEU A 534 -12.78 -3.00 21.22
N VAL A 535 -13.36 -3.34 22.37
CA VAL A 535 -12.65 -4.07 23.44
C VAL A 535 -12.73 -5.57 23.19
N HIS A 536 -11.60 -6.26 23.26
CA HIS A 536 -11.49 -7.68 22.95
C HIS A 536 -10.39 -8.39 23.75
N TYR A 537 -10.46 -9.72 23.77
CA TYR A 537 -9.48 -10.61 24.39
C TYR A 537 -9.18 -11.82 23.49
N GLN A 538 -8.04 -12.46 23.74
CA GLN A 538 -7.71 -13.78 23.23
C GLN A 538 -7.18 -14.65 24.38
N TYR A 539 -7.62 -15.90 24.46
CA TYR A 539 -7.33 -16.82 25.57
C TYR A 539 -7.04 -18.22 25.03
N ASN A 540 -5.87 -18.77 25.36
CA ASN A 540 -5.60 -20.18 25.09
C ASN A 540 -6.31 -21.03 26.15
N THR A 541 -7.38 -21.71 25.73
CA THR A 541 -8.20 -22.60 26.56
C THR A 541 -7.57 -23.99 26.74
N ASP A 542 -6.53 -24.32 25.99
CA ASP A 542 -5.78 -25.57 26.12
C ASP A 542 -4.95 -25.57 27.42
N SER A 543 -4.91 -26.71 28.09
CA SER A 543 -4.21 -26.92 29.36
C SER A 543 -2.77 -27.44 29.21
N GLU A 544 -2.35 -27.81 28.00
CA GLU A 544 -1.05 -28.42 27.72
C GLU A 544 -0.34 -27.75 26.52
N ASN A 545 -1.06 -27.41 25.45
CA ASN A 545 -0.46 -26.99 24.17
C ASN A 545 -0.28 -25.47 24.05
N LEU A 546 0.70 -25.07 23.23
CA LEU A 546 0.88 -23.70 22.75
C LEU A 546 -0.17 -23.37 21.67
N ALA A 547 -0.67 -22.13 21.66
CA ALA A 547 -1.34 -21.57 20.48
C ALA A 547 -0.50 -20.43 19.89
N VAL A 548 -0.44 -20.35 18.55
CA VAL A 548 0.39 -19.37 17.82
C VAL A 548 -0.45 -18.66 16.77
N ALA A 549 -0.47 -17.34 16.83
CA ALA A 549 -1.23 -16.50 15.90
C ALA A 549 -0.38 -15.37 15.29
N LEU A 550 -0.76 -14.93 14.10
CA LEU A 550 -0.23 -13.75 13.43
C LEU A 550 -1.36 -12.75 13.20
N SER A 551 -1.22 -11.55 13.76
CA SER A 551 -2.20 -10.48 13.65
C SER A 551 -1.69 -9.38 12.73
N ALA A 552 -2.45 -9.10 11.67
CA ALA A 552 -2.24 -7.96 10.79
C ALA A 552 -3.08 -6.77 11.23
N PHE A 553 -2.59 -5.57 10.93
CA PHE A 553 -3.29 -4.32 11.20
C PHE A 553 -3.29 -3.45 9.95
N GLY A 554 -4.44 -2.85 9.62
CA GLY A 554 -4.59 -1.73 8.67
C GLY A 554 -4.01 -0.41 9.19
N SER A 555 -2.83 -0.46 9.80
CA SER A 555 -2.06 0.70 10.22
C SER A 555 -0.61 0.29 10.46
N ALA A 556 0.34 1.15 10.09
CA ALA A 556 1.75 0.98 10.46
C ALA A 556 2.01 1.13 11.98
N ASN A 557 1.03 1.61 12.74
CA ASN A 557 1.07 1.76 14.19
C ASN A 557 -0.34 1.75 14.79
N ALA A 558 -0.97 0.57 14.86
CA ALA A 558 -2.32 0.40 15.42
C ALA A 558 -2.49 0.94 16.86
N GLY A 559 -1.40 1.07 17.61
CA GLY A 559 -1.42 1.33 19.06
C GLY A 559 -1.89 0.09 19.83
N THR A 560 -1.92 0.17 21.16
CA THR A 560 -2.51 -0.88 22.02
C THR A 560 -2.88 -0.24 23.36
N VAL A 561 -4.11 -0.47 23.84
CA VAL A 561 -4.58 0.03 25.14
C VAL A 561 -5.11 -1.16 25.96
N SER A 562 -4.32 -1.63 26.92
CA SER A 562 -4.78 -2.58 27.94
C SER A 562 -5.84 -1.93 28.82
N VAL A 563 -7.04 -2.50 28.89
CA VAL A 563 -8.14 -1.99 29.74
C VAL A 563 -7.78 -2.16 31.22
N PRO A 564 -7.29 -3.33 31.71
CA PRO A 564 -6.86 -3.45 33.10
C PRO A 564 -5.76 -2.45 33.49
N SER A 565 -4.75 -2.24 32.65
CA SER A 565 -3.65 -1.33 32.98
C SER A 565 -4.10 0.14 32.94
N SER A 566 -4.81 0.57 31.89
CA SER A 566 -5.27 1.96 31.77
C SER A 566 -6.25 2.38 32.88
N VAL A 567 -7.06 1.45 33.39
CA VAL A 567 -8.00 1.70 34.48
C VAL A 567 -7.36 1.56 35.87
N PHE A 568 -6.56 0.53 36.11
CA PHE A 568 -6.11 0.18 37.47
C PHE A 568 -4.64 0.52 37.77
N THR A 569 -3.73 0.58 36.78
CA THR A 569 -2.31 0.95 37.02
C THR A 569 -2.02 2.44 36.77
N THR A 570 -3.06 3.26 36.61
CA THR A 570 -2.97 4.72 36.47
C THR A 570 -3.31 5.44 37.79
N GLY A 571 -3.09 6.76 37.85
CA GLY A 571 -3.37 7.60 39.01
C GLY A 571 -4.86 7.84 39.30
N ILE A 572 -5.77 6.96 38.86
CA ILE A 572 -7.19 7.04 39.20
C ILE A 572 -7.37 6.59 40.65
N ASP A 573 -8.00 7.46 41.43
CA ASP A 573 -8.30 7.31 42.85
C ASP A 573 -9.12 6.05 43.16
N ASP A 574 -8.77 5.35 44.24
CA ASP A 574 -9.40 4.08 44.62
C ASP A 574 -10.89 4.24 44.98
N ASP A 575 -11.25 5.38 45.56
CA ASP A 575 -12.62 5.72 45.94
C ASP A 575 -13.48 6.04 44.70
N ILE A 576 -12.90 6.59 43.63
CA ILE A 576 -13.55 6.76 42.32
C ILE A 576 -13.73 5.40 41.61
N LEU A 577 -12.70 4.54 41.64
CA LEU A 577 -12.78 3.20 41.05
C LEU A 577 -13.81 2.32 41.79
N ALA A 578 -13.80 2.33 43.13
CA ALA A 578 -14.75 1.58 43.96
C ALA A 578 -16.21 1.97 43.63
N LYS A 579 -16.49 3.27 43.49
CA LYS A 579 -17.81 3.78 43.09
C LYS A 579 -18.19 3.36 41.66
N SER A 580 -17.28 3.49 40.71
CA SER A 580 -17.50 3.12 39.29
C SER A 580 -17.78 1.62 39.11
N PHE A 581 -16.99 0.77 39.75
CA PHE A 581 -17.12 -0.70 39.70
C PHE A 581 -18.10 -1.27 40.73
N LYS A 582 -18.75 -0.42 41.54
CA LYS A 582 -19.75 -0.79 42.58
C LYS A 582 -19.20 -1.83 43.57
N THR A 583 -17.96 -1.62 44.02
CA THR A 583 -17.19 -2.50 44.90
C THR A 583 -16.52 -1.68 46.02
N ASP A 584 -15.62 -2.28 46.80
CA ASP A 584 -14.86 -1.60 47.85
C ASP A 584 -13.39 -1.31 47.47
N VAL A 585 -12.78 -0.35 48.15
CA VAL A 585 -11.38 0.06 47.96
C VAL A 585 -10.41 -1.12 48.17
N ALA A 586 -10.69 -2.04 49.09
CA ALA A 586 -9.86 -3.22 49.32
C ALA A 586 -9.87 -4.18 48.12
N THR A 587 -10.97 -4.24 47.37
CA THR A 587 -11.10 -5.03 46.14
C THR A 587 -10.40 -4.34 44.97
N ILE A 588 -10.51 -3.01 44.84
CA ILE A 588 -9.69 -2.23 43.89
C ILE A 588 -8.19 -2.47 44.15
N GLN A 589 -7.74 -2.39 45.40
CA GLN A 589 -6.34 -2.59 45.76
C GLN A 589 -5.84 -4.03 45.50
N LYS A 590 -6.69 -5.05 45.64
CA LYS A 590 -6.36 -6.43 45.21
C LYS A 590 -6.18 -6.53 43.69
N ILE A 591 -7.04 -5.87 42.90
CA ILE A 591 -6.91 -5.81 41.44
C ILE A 591 -5.62 -5.08 41.05
N LYS A 592 -5.33 -3.92 41.65
CA LYS A 592 -4.09 -3.17 41.43
C LYS A 592 -2.84 -4.00 41.78
N ALA A 593 -2.86 -4.74 42.89
CA ALA A 593 -1.77 -5.63 43.29
C ALA A 593 -1.57 -6.83 42.34
N GLY A 594 -2.65 -7.39 41.78
CA GLY A 594 -2.60 -8.46 40.78
C GLY A 594 -2.14 -8.03 39.38
N LEU A 595 -2.00 -6.71 39.16
CA LEU A 595 -1.52 -6.10 37.90
C LEU A 595 -0.14 -5.45 38.05
N ALA A 596 0.55 -5.66 39.19
CA ALA A 596 1.92 -5.21 39.39
C ALA A 596 2.92 -6.06 38.57
N PRO A 597 4.01 -5.48 38.01
CA PRO A 597 5.01 -6.21 37.21
C PRO A 597 5.81 -7.29 37.96
#